data_AF-A0A2T8FCW2-F1
#
_entry.id   AF-A0A2T8FCW2-F1
#
_cell.length_a   1.000
_cell.length_b   1.000
_cell.length_c   1.000
_cell.angle_alpha   90.00
_cell.angle_beta   90.00
_cell.angle_gamma   90.00
#
_symmetry.space_group_name_H-M   'P 1'
#
loop_
_entity.id
_entity.type
_entity.pdbx_description
1 polymer ?
#
loop_
_entity_poly.entity_id
_entity_poly.type
_entity_poly.pdbx_seq_one_letter_code
_entity_poly.pdbx_strand_id
1 'polypeptide(L)'
;MAGTRDALYLESAAGGGTTRLPWERVEAADWDRDADLFRVAEVGSWGEERREHAFALTEPGRVLELVRERVTASVVLQRHVPVRGRRGLRVVARRAPRGDQPIAWFYEYDEGVDPDDPTVAAAARRALAAALDEVGP
;
A
#
# COMPACT_ATOMS: atom_id res chain seq x y z
N MET A 1 -0.73 12.22 -15.18
CA MET A 1 -0.80 11.87 -13.74
C MET A 1 -0.73 13.14 -12.90
N ALA A 2 -1.48 13.21 -11.80
CA ALA A 2 -1.38 14.31 -10.83
C ALA A 2 -1.50 13.80 -9.38
N GLY A 3 -0.77 14.41 -8.45
CA GLY A 3 -0.90 14.14 -7.01
C GLY A 3 -1.46 15.35 -6.28
N THR A 4 -2.35 15.13 -5.32
CA THR A 4 -2.83 16.19 -4.42
C THR A 4 -2.47 15.87 -2.98
N ARG A 5 -2.90 16.74 -2.06
CA ARG A 5 -2.80 16.46 -0.62
C ARG A 5 -3.50 15.15 -0.24
N ASP A 6 -4.60 14.81 -0.92
CA ASP A 6 -5.57 13.82 -0.44
C ASP A 6 -5.58 12.52 -1.27
N ALA A 7 -5.11 12.54 -2.52
CA ALA A 7 -5.04 11.34 -3.36
C ALA A 7 -4.03 11.49 -4.51
N LEU A 8 -3.64 10.35 -5.07
CA LEU A 8 -3.02 10.22 -6.37
C LEU A 8 -4.10 10.05 -7.45
N TYR A 9 -3.95 10.75 -8.56
CA TYR A 9 -4.86 10.68 -9.71
C TYR A 9 -4.11 10.10 -10.90
N LEU A 10 -4.56 8.91 -11.28
CA LEU A 10 -3.98 8.07 -12.32
C LEU A 10 -4.84 8.18 -13.57
N GLU A 11 -4.25 8.56 -14.70
CA GLU A 11 -4.96 8.63 -15.97
C GLU A 11 -4.87 7.27 -16.67
N SER A 12 -6.01 6.73 -17.10
CA SER A 12 -6.03 5.47 -17.84
C SER A 12 -5.26 5.59 -19.15
N ALA A 13 -4.29 4.69 -19.36
CA ALA A 13 -3.55 4.59 -20.63
C ALA A 13 -4.46 4.29 -21.84
N ALA A 14 -5.63 3.67 -21.60
CA ALA A 14 -6.62 3.33 -22.63
C ALA A 14 -7.63 4.47 -22.92
N GLY A 15 -7.42 5.68 -22.36
CA GLY A 15 -8.27 6.85 -22.62
C GLY A 15 -9.63 6.84 -21.90
N GLY A 16 -9.84 5.93 -20.94
CA GLY A 16 -11.16 5.66 -20.34
C GLY A 16 -11.51 6.42 -19.04
N GLY A 17 -10.64 7.31 -18.55
CA GLY A 17 -10.92 8.13 -17.36
C GLY A 17 -9.77 8.22 -16.36
N THR A 18 -10.03 8.91 -15.23
CA THR A 18 -9.07 9.11 -14.14
C THR A 18 -9.44 8.26 -12.93
N THR A 19 -8.54 7.38 -12.50
CA THR A 19 -8.65 6.64 -11.24
C THR A 19 -8.12 7.50 -10.10
N ARG A 20 -8.96 7.73 -9.10
CA ARG A 20 -8.56 8.38 -7.85
C ARG A 20 -8.12 7.31 -6.84
N LEU A 21 -6.86 7.35 -6.43
CA LEU A 21 -6.28 6.46 -5.44
C LEU A 21 -5.90 7.23 -4.16
N PRO A 22 -6.66 7.07 -3.06
CA PRO A 22 -6.31 7.67 -1.77
C PRO A 22 -4.93 7.22 -1.30
N TRP A 23 -4.19 8.09 -0.62
CA TRP A 23 -2.81 7.79 -0.20
C TRP A 23 -2.71 6.59 0.75
N GLU A 24 -3.68 6.44 1.64
CA GLU A 24 -3.80 5.30 2.55
C GLU A 24 -4.08 3.97 1.85
N ARG A 25 -4.39 3.99 0.54
CA ARG A 25 -4.53 2.80 -0.30
C ARG A 25 -3.35 2.55 -1.23
N VAL A 26 -2.32 3.40 -1.22
CA VAL A 26 -1.09 3.17 -1.98
C VAL A 26 -0.13 2.34 -1.14
N GLU A 27 0.08 1.08 -1.50
CA GLU A 27 1.03 0.20 -0.80
C GLU A 27 2.47 0.67 -1.06
N ALA A 28 2.83 0.73 -2.34
CA ALA A 28 4.15 1.09 -2.80
C ALA A 28 4.06 1.90 -4.10
N ALA A 29 5.07 2.71 -4.33
CA ALA A 29 5.29 3.37 -5.60
C ALA A 29 6.78 3.25 -5.96
N ASP A 30 7.04 2.86 -7.20
CA ASP A 30 8.38 2.62 -7.73
C ASP A 30 8.55 3.39 -9.05
N TRP A 31 9.75 3.89 -9.29
CA TRP A 31 10.08 4.55 -10.55
C TRP A 31 11.37 3.98 -11.12
N ASP A 32 11.24 3.37 -12.29
CA ASP A 32 12.34 2.95 -13.13
C ASP A 32 12.72 4.09 -14.07
N ARG A 33 13.88 4.70 -13.79
CA ARG A 33 14.42 5.80 -14.58
C ARG A 33 14.82 5.37 -15.97
N ASP A 34 15.36 4.16 -16.13
CA ASP A 34 15.91 3.72 -17.41
C ASP A 34 14.78 3.34 -18.38
N ALA A 35 13.66 2.84 -17.83
CA ALA A 35 12.46 2.50 -18.59
C ALA A 35 11.42 3.63 -18.66
N ASP A 36 11.68 4.80 -18.06
CA ASP A 36 10.70 5.87 -17.83
C ASP A 36 9.36 5.34 -17.28
N LEU A 37 9.41 4.34 -16.40
CA LEU A 37 8.24 3.58 -15.97
C LEU A 37 7.96 3.78 -14.49
N PHE A 38 6.81 4.37 -14.20
CA PHE A 38 6.31 4.53 -12.84
C PHE A 38 5.25 3.49 -12.52
N ARG A 39 5.43 2.76 -11.42
CA ARG A 39 4.54 1.72 -10.93
C ARG A 39 3.94 2.14 -9.60
N VAL A 40 2.63 1.92 -9.44
CA VAL A 40 1.91 2.12 -8.19
C VAL A 40 1.16 0.85 -7.87
N ALA A 41 1.41 0.32 -6.69
CA ALA A 41 0.73 -0.85 -6.18
C ALA A 41 -0.34 -0.39 -5.17
N GLU A 42 -1.60 -0.78 -5.39
CA GLU A 42 -2.64 -0.60 -4.38
C GLU A 42 -2.45 -1.62 -3.24
N VAL A 43 -2.90 -1.26 -2.05
CA VAL A 43 -3.05 -2.21 -0.95
C VAL A 43 -3.97 -3.36 -1.39
N GLY A 44 -3.44 -4.58 -1.37
CA GLY A 44 -4.17 -5.77 -1.76
C GLY A 44 -5.23 -6.17 -0.73
N SER A 45 -6.31 -6.79 -1.21
CA SER A 45 -7.16 -7.66 -0.40
C SER A 45 -6.76 -9.11 -0.64
N TRP A 46 -6.99 -9.97 0.36
CA TRP A 46 -6.63 -11.38 0.32
C TRP A 46 -7.15 -12.10 -0.93
N GLY A 47 -6.32 -12.99 -1.49
CA GLY A 47 -6.70 -13.89 -2.60
C GLY A 47 -6.89 -13.20 -3.95
N GLU A 48 -6.79 -11.87 -3.99
CA GLU A 48 -6.91 -11.07 -5.20
C GLU A 48 -5.53 -10.66 -5.70
N GLU A 49 -5.38 -10.68 -7.01
CA GLU A 49 -4.20 -10.11 -7.65
C GLU A 49 -4.07 -8.64 -7.23
N ARG A 50 -2.89 -8.29 -6.71
CA ARG A 50 -2.62 -6.92 -6.30
C ARG A 50 -2.80 -6.02 -7.52
N ARG A 51 -3.70 -5.05 -7.39
CA ARG A 51 -3.92 -4.08 -8.47
C ARG A 51 -2.70 -3.18 -8.57
N GLU A 52 -1.93 -3.40 -9.62
CA GLU A 52 -0.81 -2.56 -9.99
C GLU A 52 -1.17 -1.68 -11.18
N HIS A 53 -0.64 -0.46 -11.15
CA HIS A 53 -0.80 0.51 -12.22
C HIS A 53 0.57 0.94 -12.73
N ALA A 54 0.77 0.91 -14.04
CA ALA A 54 2.03 1.26 -14.67
C ALA A 54 1.84 2.40 -15.67
N PHE A 55 2.72 3.39 -15.62
CA PHE A 55 2.63 4.61 -16.43
C PHE A 55 3.99 5.01 -16.97
N ALA A 56 4.03 5.35 -18.26
CA ALA A 56 5.18 6.04 -18.83
C ALA A 56 5.25 7.46 -18.26
N LEU A 57 6.41 7.85 -17.73
CA LEU A 57 6.64 9.11 -17.04
C LEU A 57 7.98 9.69 -17.50
N THR A 58 7.97 10.37 -18.65
CA THR A 58 9.17 10.95 -19.28
C THR A 58 9.68 12.19 -18.53
N GLU A 59 8.79 12.92 -17.87
CA GLU A 59 9.14 14.09 -17.05
C GLU A 59 8.47 13.99 -15.67
N PRO A 60 9.09 13.30 -14.70
CA PRO A 60 8.49 13.11 -13.38
C PRO A 60 8.27 14.41 -12.59
N GLY A 61 9.08 15.45 -12.84
CA GLY A 61 9.03 16.69 -12.07
C GLY A 61 9.06 16.44 -10.56
N ARG A 62 8.13 17.06 -9.81
CA ARG A 62 7.98 16.88 -8.35
C ARG A 62 6.98 15.79 -7.95
N VAL A 63 6.37 15.09 -8.91
CA VAL A 63 5.29 14.13 -8.59
C VAL A 63 5.81 12.94 -7.80
N LEU A 64 7.02 12.45 -8.12
CA LEU A 64 7.64 11.32 -7.42
C LEU A 64 8.00 11.67 -5.98
N GLU A 65 8.51 12.88 -5.75
CA GLU A 65 8.78 13.40 -4.40
C GLU A 65 7.49 13.46 -3.59
N LEU A 66 6.43 14.04 -4.17
CA LEU A 66 5.12 14.11 -3.52
C LEU A 66 4.56 12.71 -3.21
N VAL A 67 4.62 11.78 -4.15
CA VAL A 67 4.15 10.40 -3.92
C VAL A 67 4.92 9.77 -2.77
N ARG A 68 6.26 9.84 -2.79
CA ARG A 68 7.09 9.26 -1.73
C ARG A 68 6.77 9.88 -0.37
N GLU A 69 6.67 11.21 -0.29
CA GLU A 69 6.31 11.94 0.93
C GLU A 69 4.95 11.48 1.45
N ARG A 70 3.94 11.42 0.57
CA ARG A 70 2.55 11.13 0.95
C ARG A 70 2.32 9.68 1.33
N VAL A 71 2.91 8.75 0.59
CA VAL A 71 2.88 7.31 0.92
C VAL A 71 3.54 7.09 2.27
N THR A 72 4.72 7.66 2.50
CA THR A 72 5.43 7.54 3.79
C THR A 72 4.60 8.14 4.93
N ALA A 73 4.05 9.34 4.74
CA ALA A 73 3.24 10.02 5.75
C ALA A 73 1.92 9.30 6.06
N SER A 74 1.44 8.43 5.16
CA SER A 74 0.23 7.65 5.41
C SER A 74 0.45 6.52 6.41
N VAL A 75 1.68 6.01 6.58
CA VAL A 75 1.94 4.85 7.42
C VAL A 75 1.99 5.25 8.89
N VAL A 76 1.10 4.68 9.70
CA VAL A 76 1.06 4.83 11.16
C VAL A 76 1.88 3.74 11.83
N LEU A 77 1.72 2.49 11.37
CA LEU A 77 2.41 1.33 11.91
C LEU A 77 2.70 0.34 10.78
N GLN A 78 3.85 -0.31 10.85
CA GLN A 78 4.17 -1.45 10.01
C GLN A 78 4.95 -2.47 10.84
N ARG A 79 4.43 -3.70 10.94
CA ARG A 79 5.02 -4.76 11.75
C ARG A 79 5.11 -6.05 10.97
N HIS A 80 6.32 -6.56 10.76
CA HIS A 80 6.53 -7.91 10.23
C HIS A 80 6.46 -8.96 11.34
N VAL A 81 5.77 -10.07 11.06
CA VAL A 81 5.60 -11.22 11.94
C VAL A 81 5.99 -12.47 11.15
N PRO A 82 7.11 -13.14 11.49
CA PRO A 82 7.50 -14.38 10.85
C PRO A 82 6.54 -15.51 11.23
N VAL A 83 6.21 -16.37 10.25
CA VAL A 83 5.37 -17.57 10.45
C VAL A 83 6.15 -18.85 10.16
N ARG A 84 6.97 -18.86 9.09
CA ARG A 84 7.80 -20.00 8.69
C ARG A 84 9.23 -19.55 8.41
N GLY A 85 10.14 -19.82 9.35
CA GLY A 85 11.51 -19.32 9.26
C GLY A 85 11.51 -17.79 9.26
N ARG A 86 12.03 -17.18 8.18
CA ARG A 86 12.02 -15.72 8.01
C ARG A 86 10.81 -15.19 7.25
N ARG A 87 10.02 -16.05 6.61
CA ARG A 87 8.84 -15.65 5.84
C ARG A 87 7.63 -15.51 6.75
N GLY A 88 6.81 -14.50 6.51
CA GLY A 88 5.60 -14.28 7.28
C GLY A 88 4.71 -13.21 6.65
N LEU A 89 4.15 -12.35 7.50
CA LEU A 89 3.26 -11.28 7.07
C LEU A 89 3.65 -9.94 7.70
N ARG A 90 3.18 -8.85 7.12
CA ARG A 90 3.22 -7.51 7.70
C ARG A 90 1.80 -7.07 8.02
N VAL A 91 1.62 -6.50 9.20
CA VAL A 91 0.41 -5.72 9.53
C VAL A 91 0.77 -4.27 9.30
N VAL A 92 -0.02 -3.59 8.47
CA VAL A 92 0.21 -2.19 8.10
C VAL A 92 -1.03 -1.37 8.45
N ALA A 93 -0.81 -0.31 9.21
CA ALA A 93 -1.83 0.66 9.59
C ALA A 93 -1.56 1.95 8.82
N ARG A 94 -2.56 2.46 8.10
CA ARG A 94 -2.45 3.68 7.31
C ARG A 94 -3.56 4.66 7.65
N ARG A 95 -3.22 5.95 7.67
CA ARG A 95 -4.14 7.05 7.98
C ARG A 95 -4.24 8.00 6.80
N ALA A 96 -5.47 8.39 6.47
CA ALA A 96 -5.71 9.45 5.50
C ALA A 96 -5.08 10.77 5.99
N PRO A 97 -4.51 11.60 5.10
CA PRO A 97 -3.82 12.85 5.47
C PRO A 97 -4.75 13.96 5.99
N ARG A 98 -6.06 13.74 5.99
CA ARG A 98 -7.10 14.63 6.53
C ARG A 98 -8.26 13.84 7.10
N GLY A 99 -8.91 14.45 8.10
CA GLY A 99 -10.17 13.99 8.68
C GLY A 99 -9.98 13.09 9.89
N ASP A 100 -11.10 12.84 10.54
CA ASP A 100 -11.40 11.82 11.55
C ASP A 100 -11.69 10.45 10.90
N GLN A 101 -11.13 10.22 9.70
CA GLN A 101 -11.21 8.93 9.02
C GLN A 101 -10.53 7.85 9.89
N PRO A 102 -11.15 6.67 10.03
CA PRO A 102 -10.54 5.58 10.77
C PRO A 102 -9.24 5.13 10.11
N ILE A 103 -8.33 4.62 10.93
CA ILE A 103 -7.10 3.98 10.44
C ILE A 103 -7.49 2.76 9.62
N ALA A 104 -6.98 2.68 8.41
CA ALA A 104 -7.14 1.53 7.54
C ALA A 104 -6.05 0.50 7.85
N TRP A 105 -6.43 -0.76 7.94
CA TRP A 105 -5.56 -1.87 8.33
C TRP A 105 -5.45 -2.88 7.19
N PHE A 106 -4.22 -3.31 6.91
CA PHE A 106 -3.89 -4.19 5.80
C PHE A 106 -2.93 -5.28 6.25
N TYR A 107 -2.98 -6.42 5.55
CA TYR A 107 -1.99 -7.49 5.66
C TYR A 107 -1.21 -7.59 4.35
N GLU A 108 0.11 -7.71 4.45
CA GLU A 108 0.98 -8.03 3.31
C GLU A 108 1.68 -9.36 3.61
N TYR A 109 1.61 -10.32 2.71
CA TYR A 109 2.25 -11.63 2.89
C TYR A 109 3.54 -11.70 2.08
N ASP A 110 4.60 -12.26 2.66
CA ASP A 110 5.81 -12.56 1.90
C ASP A 110 5.52 -13.62 0.84
N GLU A 111 6.30 -13.62 -0.24
CA GLU A 111 6.18 -14.62 -1.31
C GLU A 111 6.23 -16.06 -0.76
N GLY A 112 5.27 -16.88 -1.20
CA GLY A 112 5.13 -18.27 -0.77
C GLY A 112 4.51 -18.46 0.62
N VAL A 113 4.02 -17.41 1.26
CA VAL A 113 3.19 -17.52 2.48
C VAL A 113 1.73 -17.63 2.07
N ASP A 114 1.13 -18.78 2.35
CA ASP A 114 -0.27 -19.05 2.07
C ASP A 114 -1.18 -18.47 3.18
N PRO A 115 -2.01 -17.46 2.90
CA PRO A 115 -2.93 -16.89 3.87
C PRO A 115 -4.09 -17.81 4.27
N ASP A 116 -4.44 -18.81 3.45
CA ASP A 116 -5.48 -19.80 3.77
C ASP A 116 -4.99 -20.87 4.74
N ASP A 117 -3.68 -20.94 4.96
CA ASP A 117 -3.10 -21.77 5.98
C ASP A 117 -3.60 -21.33 7.38
N PRO A 118 -4.24 -22.22 8.16
CA PRO A 118 -4.76 -21.88 9.47
C PRO A 118 -3.71 -21.28 10.43
N THR A 119 -2.44 -21.66 10.26
CA THR A 119 -1.31 -21.14 11.05
C THR A 119 -1.02 -19.69 10.72
N VAL A 120 -1.06 -19.33 9.44
CA VAL A 120 -0.84 -17.98 8.93
C VAL A 120 -2.02 -17.08 9.33
N ALA A 121 -3.26 -17.55 9.13
CA ALA A 121 -4.45 -16.82 9.56
C ALA A 121 -4.46 -16.55 11.08
N ALA A 122 -4.06 -17.53 11.90
CA ALA A 122 -3.93 -17.35 13.34
C ALA A 122 -2.81 -16.38 13.73
N ALA A 123 -1.70 -16.35 13.00
CA ALA A 123 -0.64 -15.37 13.20
C ALA A 123 -1.10 -13.95 12.82
N ALA A 124 -1.79 -13.80 11.69
CA ALA A 124 -2.34 -12.54 11.20
C ALA A 124 -3.29 -11.88 12.22
N ARG A 125 -4.30 -12.63 12.70
CA ARG A 125 -5.24 -12.11 13.70
C ARG A 125 -4.57 -11.68 14.99
N ARG A 126 -3.58 -12.44 15.49
CA ARG A 126 -2.82 -12.07 16.69
C ARG A 126 -1.99 -10.81 16.47
N ALA A 127 -1.35 -10.71 15.31
CA ALA A 127 -0.56 -9.54 14.94
C ALA A 127 -1.43 -8.28 14.84
N LEU A 128 -2.63 -8.39 14.25
CA LEU A 128 -3.57 -7.28 14.18
C LEU A 128 -4.07 -6.87 15.56
N ALA A 129 -4.45 -7.81 16.43
CA ALA A 129 -4.88 -7.50 17.79
C ALA A 129 -3.80 -6.74 18.57
N ALA A 130 -2.55 -7.22 18.51
CA ALA A 130 -1.41 -6.54 19.14
C ALA A 130 -1.17 -5.15 18.56
N ALA A 131 -1.35 -4.97 17.24
CA ALA A 131 -1.15 -3.67 16.60
C ALA A 131 -2.29 -2.68 16.93
N LEU A 132 -3.53 -3.15 17.05
CA LEU A 132 -4.67 -2.34 17.50
C LEU A 132 -4.44 -1.84 18.94
N ASP A 133 -3.95 -2.70 19.82
CA ASP A 133 -3.61 -2.32 21.20
C ASP A 133 -2.47 -1.28 21.26
N GLU A 134 -1.48 -1.37 20.35
CA GLU A 134 -0.34 -0.43 20.28
C GLU A 134 -0.76 0.95 19.77
N VAL A 135 -1.59 1.00 18.71
CA VAL A 135 -2.00 2.27 18.08
C VAL A 135 -3.08 2.99 18.88
N GLY A 136 -3.87 2.25 19.66
CA GLY A 136 -5.02 2.78 20.39
C GLY A 136 -6.27 2.95 19.49
N PRO A 137 -7.46 3.06 20.11
CA PRO A 137 -8.73 3.22 19.41
C PRO A 137 -8.88 4.55 18.67
#